data_AF-A0A5J4PT67-F1
#
_entry.id   AF-A0A5J4PT67-F1
#
_cell.length_a   1.000
_cell.length_b   1.000
_cell.length_c   1.000
_cell.angle_alpha   90.00
_cell.angle_beta   90.00
_cell.angle_gamma   90.00
#
_symmetry.space_group_name_H-M   'P 1'
#
loop_
_entity.id
_entity.type
_entity.pdbx_description
1 polymer ?
#
loop_
_entity_poly.entity_id
_entity_poly.type
_entity_poly.pdbx_seq_one_letter_code
_entity_poly.pdbx_strand_id
1 'polypeptide(L)'
;MFNRVDNEGKTISDKNDHFRNEKVTKALKEKYGLTFGIGKDKVNIHRLKEPDKTKYEIYKTIKSALKSSKDWKQFKSTLNRENIELKFKYKEKTNEIQGISFLKGDYSFKGSEIDRSFSYSKLNVILIANAQEQQPIQPQMQNNEWNTLQETVESGITGLVSGLGSLFDVESSDYDPDLGIVKK
;
A
#
# COMPACT_ATOMS: atom_id res chain seq x y z
N MET A 1 31.01 -19.60 -22.02
CA MET A 1 29.89 -20.21 -22.77
C MET A 1 29.45 -21.46 -22.04
N PHE A 2 28.16 -21.76 -21.98
CA PHE A 2 27.63 -23.04 -21.51
C PHE A 2 26.94 -23.76 -22.67
N ASN A 3 26.96 -25.09 -22.68
CA ASN A 3 26.32 -25.89 -23.71
C ASN A 3 24.81 -26.00 -23.41
N ARG A 4 23.97 -25.80 -24.42
CA ARG A 4 22.50 -25.83 -24.29
C ARG A 4 21.93 -27.14 -24.84
N VAL A 5 22.56 -28.23 -24.43
CA VAL A 5 22.23 -29.58 -24.85
C VAL A 5 21.96 -30.38 -23.58
N ASP A 6 20.87 -31.13 -23.56
CA ASP A 6 20.53 -31.98 -22.42
C ASP A 6 21.39 -33.26 -22.37
N ASN A 7 21.15 -34.08 -21.34
CA ASN A 7 21.88 -35.34 -21.16
C ASN A 7 21.56 -36.40 -22.23
N GLU A 8 20.56 -36.17 -23.07
CA GLU A 8 20.19 -37.03 -24.20
C GLU A 8 20.74 -36.52 -25.54
N GLY A 9 21.51 -35.42 -25.53
CA GLY A 9 22.05 -34.83 -26.75
C GLY A 9 21.06 -33.93 -27.51
N LYS A 10 19.89 -33.61 -26.94
CA LYS A 10 18.90 -32.73 -27.57
C LYS A 10 19.11 -31.28 -27.16
N THR A 11 18.89 -30.38 -28.11
CA THR A 11 18.99 -28.93 -27.86
C THR A 11 17.88 -28.47 -26.92
N ILE A 12 18.27 -27.85 -25.80
CA ILE A 12 17.34 -27.24 -24.86
C ILE A 12 16.83 -25.93 -25.46
N SER A 13 15.51 -25.73 -25.44
CA SER A 13 14.91 -24.45 -25.87
C SER A 13 15.21 -23.34 -24.85
N ASP A 14 15.52 -22.14 -25.36
CA ASP A 14 15.62 -20.89 -24.60
C ASP A 14 14.28 -20.21 -24.33
N LYS A 15 13.18 -20.71 -24.93
CA LYS A 15 11.86 -20.13 -24.73
C LYS A 15 11.47 -20.23 -23.26
N ASN A 16 11.08 -19.10 -22.69
CA ASN A 16 10.60 -18.98 -21.31
C ASN A 16 11.55 -19.54 -20.24
N ASP A 17 12.86 -19.51 -20.50
CA ASP A 17 13.87 -20.07 -19.58
C ASP A 17 13.80 -19.43 -18.18
N HIS A 18 13.56 -18.11 -18.11
CA HIS A 18 13.33 -17.41 -16.84
C HIS A 18 12.19 -18.05 -16.02
N PHE A 19 11.03 -18.30 -16.64
CA PHE A 19 9.87 -18.88 -15.94
C PHE A 19 10.10 -20.33 -15.52
N ARG A 20 10.80 -21.12 -16.35
CA ARG A 20 11.19 -22.50 -16.01
C ARG A 20 12.16 -22.50 -14.83
N ASN A 21 13.19 -21.67 -14.87
CA ASN A 21 14.19 -21.56 -13.81
C ASN A 21 13.58 -21.05 -12.50
N GLU A 22 12.64 -20.10 -12.57
CA GLU A 22 11.89 -19.64 -11.41
C GLU A 22 11.11 -20.79 -10.75
N LYS A 23 10.38 -21.59 -11.54
CA LYS A 23 9.63 -22.76 -11.04
C LYS A 23 10.53 -23.78 -10.35
N VAL A 24 11.63 -24.16 -11.01
CA VAL A 24 12.61 -25.12 -10.45
C VAL A 24 13.22 -24.59 -9.17
N THR A 25 13.61 -23.31 -9.14
CA THR A 25 14.22 -22.69 -7.96
C THR A 25 13.24 -22.61 -6.79
N LYS A 26 11.96 -22.29 -7.05
CA LYS A 26 10.91 -22.30 -6.02
C LYS A 26 10.70 -23.71 -5.44
N ALA A 27 10.59 -24.72 -6.30
CA ALA A 27 10.42 -26.11 -5.88
C ALA A 27 11.62 -26.61 -5.06
N LEU A 28 12.85 -26.25 -5.44
CA LEU A 28 14.05 -26.57 -4.67
C LEU A 28 14.06 -25.87 -3.31
N LYS A 29 13.69 -24.58 -3.26
CA LYS A 29 13.57 -23.86 -1.99
C LYS A 29 12.59 -24.55 -1.04
N GLU A 30 11.43 -24.93 -1.55
CA GLU A 30 10.41 -25.63 -0.77
C GLU A 30 10.89 -27.00 -0.29
N LYS A 31 11.46 -27.82 -1.21
CA LYS A 31 11.98 -29.16 -0.90
C LYS A 31 13.00 -29.16 0.23
N TYR A 32 13.86 -28.15 0.29
CA TYR A 32 14.93 -28.06 1.29
C TYR A 32 14.60 -27.11 2.45
N GLY A 33 13.34 -26.66 2.58
CA GLY A 33 12.92 -25.77 3.67
C GLY A 33 13.64 -24.41 3.69
N LEU A 34 14.07 -23.93 2.52
CA LEU A 34 14.74 -22.63 2.39
C LEU A 34 13.71 -21.49 2.47
N THR A 35 14.14 -20.38 3.07
CA THR A 35 13.26 -19.22 3.27
C THR A 35 12.99 -18.46 1.98
N PHE A 36 11.73 -18.05 1.79
CA PHE A 36 11.37 -17.03 0.81
C PHE A 36 11.55 -15.64 1.41
N GLY A 37 12.07 -14.71 0.61
CA GLY A 37 12.09 -13.29 0.99
C GLY A 37 10.67 -12.75 0.94
N ILE A 38 10.10 -12.41 2.09
CA ILE A 38 8.76 -11.84 2.18
C ILE A 38 8.89 -10.32 2.29
N GLY A 39 8.62 -9.62 1.18
CA GLY A 39 8.58 -8.17 1.12
C GLY A 39 9.89 -7.48 1.53
N LYS A 40 9.76 -6.22 1.94
CA LYS A 40 10.88 -5.34 2.33
C LYS A 40 10.93 -5.09 3.84
N ASP A 41 10.23 -5.87 4.66
CA ASP A 41 10.10 -5.58 6.11
C ASP A 41 11.23 -6.19 6.95
N LYS A 42 11.77 -7.33 6.52
CA LYS A 42 12.77 -8.11 7.27
C LYS A 42 14.14 -8.09 6.58
N VAL A 43 14.67 -6.89 6.29
CA VAL A 43 15.99 -6.76 5.68
C VAL A 43 17.06 -6.50 6.74
N ASN A 44 18.17 -7.23 6.64
CA ASN A 44 19.32 -7.01 7.50
C ASN A 44 20.18 -5.84 6.99
N ILE A 45 19.92 -4.64 7.54
CA ILE A 45 20.52 -3.36 7.12
C ILE A 45 22.06 -3.40 7.16
N HIS A 46 22.65 -4.05 8.16
CA HIS A 46 24.10 -4.07 8.34
C HIS A 46 24.84 -4.83 7.22
N ARG A 47 24.13 -5.65 6.42
CA ARG A 47 24.70 -6.40 5.29
C ARG A 47 24.57 -5.67 3.97
N LEU A 48 23.76 -4.61 3.89
CA LEU A 48 23.63 -3.82 2.68
C LEU A 48 24.87 -2.96 2.47
N LYS A 49 25.25 -2.82 1.21
CA LYS A 49 26.26 -1.86 0.76
C LYS A 49 25.56 -0.60 0.27
N GLU A 50 26.27 0.52 0.28
CA GLU A 50 25.78 1.72 -0.40
C GLU A 50 25.72 1.48 -1.91
N PRO A 51 24.72 2.04 -2.63
CA PRO A 51 23.70 3.00 -2.17
C PRO A 51 22.43 2.35 -1.57
N ASP A 52 22.31 1.03 -1.59
CA ASP A 52 21.08 0.33 -1.20
C ASP A 52 20.82 0.39 0.31
N LYS A 53 21.87 0.45 1.13
CA LYS A 53 21.76 0.68 2.57
C LYS A 53 21.04 2.00 2.85
N THR A 54 21.53 3.11 2.29
CA THR A 54 20.87 4.42 2.42
C THR A 54 19.44 4.41 1.88
N LYS A 55 19.22 3.80 0.72
CA LYS A 55 17.87 3.66 0.12
C LYS A 55 16.89 2.95 1.08
N TYR A 56 17.35 1.90 1.75
CA TYR A 56 16.53 1.15 2.71
C TYR A 56 16.27 1.93 4.01
N GLU A 57 17.25 2.69 4.49
CA GLU A 57 17.07 3.58 5.65
C GLU A 57 16.01 4.66 5.36
N ILE A 58 16.02 5.24 4.15
CA ILE A 58 14.99 6.15 3.68
C ILE A 58 13.63 5.43 3.64
N TYR A 59 13.56 4.22 3.09
CA TYR A 59 12.32 3.42 3.07
C TYR A 59 11.70 3.25 4.46
N LYS A 60 12.51 2.80 5.43
CA LYS A 60 12.07 2.58 6.80
C LYS A 60 11.56 3.87 7.44
N THR A 61 12.27 4.97 7.19
CA THR A 61 11.94 6.28 7.76
C THR A 61 10.64 6.82 7.18
N ILE A 62 10.44 6.75 5.86
CA ILE A 62 9.18 7.13 5.21
C ILE A 62 8.02 6.30 5.78
N LYS A 63 8.18 4.98 5.85
CA LYS A 63 7.14 4.07 6.35
C LYS A 63 6.76 4.38 7.81
N SER A 64 7.73 4.77 8.64
CA SER A 64 7.48 5.20 10.01
C SER A 64 6.80 6.57 10.06
N ALA A 65 7.30 7.54 9.30
CA ALA A 65 6.78 8.90 9.28
C ALA A 65 5.33 8.95 8.77
N LEU A 66 4.96 8.10 7.82
CA LEU A 66 3.59 7.99 7.33
C LEU A 66 2.60 7.51 8.40
N LYS A 67 3.04 6.76 9.41
CA LYS A 67 2.16 6.34 10.50
C LYS A 67 1.87 7.46 11.49
N SER A 68 2.79 8.40 11.64
CA SER A 68 2.71 9.48 12.65
C SER A 68 2.28 10.83 12.07
N SER A 69 2.34 11.00 10.75
CA SER A 69 2.10 12.31 10.11
C SER A 69 0.70 12.39 9.52
N LYS A 70 0.05 13.54 9.73
CA LYS A 70 -1.29 13.84 9.21
C LYS A 70 -1.28 14.80 8.02
N ASP A 71 -0.18 15.53 7.85
CA ASP A 71 -0.03 16.49 6.78
C ASP A 71 1.40 16.47 6.23
N TRP A 72 1.59 17.13 5.09
CA TRP A 72 2.90 17.23 4.45
C TRP A 72 3.94 17.97 5.29
N LYS A 73 3.53 18.89 6.18
CA LYS A 73 4.43 19.67 7.04
C LYS A 73 5.01 18.80 8.16
N GLN A 74 4.18 18.01 8.82
CA GLN A 74 4.58 17.02 9.83
C GLN A 74 5.43 15.91 9.21
N PHE A 75 5.03 15.43 8.02
CA PHE A 75 5.79 14.44 7.28
C PHE A 75 7.19 14.96 6.95
N LYS A 76 7.29 16.16 6.35
CA LYS A 76 8.58 16.80 6.05
C LYS A 76 9.42 17.06 7.29
N SER A 77 8.81 17.53 8.38
CA SER A 77 9.50 17.76 9.65
C SER A 77 10.11 16.47 10.22
N THR A 78 9.35 15.37 10.20
CA THR A 78 9.81 14.06 10.67
C THR A 78 10.98 13.53 9.83
N LEU A 79 10.92 13.70 8.50
CA LEU A 79 12.02 13.31 7.61
C LEU A 79 13.28 14.15 7.85
N ASN A 80 13.13 15.47 8.00
CA ASN A 80 14.26 16.38 8.26
C ASN A 80 14.99 16.03 9.56
N ARG A 81 14.27 15.61 10.61
CA ARG A 81 14.86 15.16 11.88
C ARG A 81 15.77 13.94 11.70
N GLU A 82 15.47 13.10 10.71
CA GLU A 82 16.26 11.92 10.33
C GLU A 82 17.29 12.23 9.23
N ASN A 83 17.57 13.52 8.97
CA ASN A 83 18.47 14.01 7.92
C ASN A 83 18.06 13.59 6.50
N ILE A 84 16.75 13.47 6.26
CA ILE A 84 16.20 13.17 4.93
C ILE A 84 15.46 14.41 4.41
N GLU A 85 15.98 15.01 3.34
CA GLU A 85 15.35 16.14 2.67
C GLU A 85 14.34 15.64 1.63
N LEU A 86 13.11 16.16 1.70
CA LEU A 86 12.05 15.92 0.70
C LEU A 86 12.03 17.04 -0.35
N LYS A 87 12.19 16.69 -1.62
CA LYS A 87 12.09 17.61 -2.77
C LYS A 87 10.90 17.23 -3.66
N PHE A 88 10.10 18.23 -4.01
CA PHE A 88 9.02 18.09 -4.98
C PHE A 88 9.54 18.40 -6.38
N LYS A 89 9.17 17.56 -7.35
CA LYS A 89 9.42 17.79 -8.77
C LYS A 89 8.17 18.39 -9.39
N TYR A 90 8.30 19.57 -9.98
CA TYR A 90 7.20 20.29 -10.62
C TYR A 90 7.23 20.15 -12.14
N LYS A 91 6.05 20.26 -12.75
CA LYS A 91 5.90 20.45 -14.20
C LYS A 91 6.20 21.90 -14.53
N GLU A 92 7.12 22.11 -15.48
CA GLU A 92 7.65 23.45 -15.85
C GLU A 92 6.57 24.48 -16.15
N LYS A 93 5.44 24.07 -16.76
CA LYS A 93 4.40 24.98 -17.26
C LYS A 93 3.19 25.17 -16.33
N THR A 94 2.92 24.23 -15.42
CA THR A 94 1.65 24.21 -14.67
C THR A 94 1.82 24.25 -13.16
N ASN A 95 3.06 24.33 -12.65
CA ASN A 95 3.41 24.24 -11.23
C ASN A 95 2.78 23.01 -10.52
N GLU A 96 2.42 22.00 -11.30
CA GLU A 96 1.82 20.75 -10.83
C GLU A 96 2.92 19.80 -10.37
N ILE A 97 2.72 19.12 -9.25
CA ILE A 97 3.71 18.17 -8.73
C ILE A 97 3.67 16.90 -9.58
N GLN A 98 4.76 16.60 -10.28
CA GLN A 98 4.93 15.35 -11.03
C GLN A 98 5.49 14.20 -10.19
N GLY A 99 6.24 14.52 -9.14
CA GLY A 99 6.90 13.50 -8.34
C GLY A 99 7.64 14.07 -7.15
N ILE A 100 8.30 13.17 -6.44
CA ILE A 100 9.09 13.49 -5.26
C ILE A 100 10.41 12.74 -5.28
N SER A 101 11.43 13.36 -4.70
CA SER A 101 12.72 12.76 -4.41
C SER A 101 13.10 12.96 -2.95
N PHE A 102 13.86 12.02 -2.44
CA PHE A 102 14.38 12.01 -1.08
C PHE A 102 15.90 12.05 -1.15
N LEU A 103 16.51 12.93 -0.37
CA LEU A 103 17.96 13.10 -0.29
C LEU A 103 18.42 12.77 1.12
N LYS A 104 19.47 11.95 1.26
CA LYS A 104 20.14 11.68 2.53
C LYS A 104 21.65 11.63 2.29
N GLY A 105 22.38 12.59 2.87
CA GLY A 105 23.80 12.79 2.55
C GLY A 105 23.99 13.01 1.04
N ASP A 106 24.86 12.21 0.43
CA ASP A 106 25.19 12.29 -0.99
C ASP A 106 24.22 11.51 -1.91
N TYR A 107 23.25 10.79 -1.34
CA TYR A 107 22.35 9.92 -2.10
C TYR A 107 20.98 10.56 -2.30
N SER A 108 20.51 10.58 -3.55
CA SER A 108 19.17 10.99 -3.92
C SER A 108 18.42 9.88 -4.66
N PHE A 109 17.17 9.63 -4.26
CA PHE A 109 16.32 8.65 -4.92
C PHE A 109 14.92 9.23 -5.18
N LYS A 110 14.33 8.88 -6.32
CA LYS A 110 12.90 9.16 -6.55
C LYS A 110 12.06 8.29 -5.62
N GLY A 111 10.91 8.79 -5.19
CA GLY A 111 10.00 8.02 -4.34
C GLY A 111 9.65 6.65 -4.93
N SER A 112 9.32 6.60 -6.23
CA SER A 112 9.01 5.35 -6.95
C SER A 112 10.19 4.39 -7.12
N GLU A 113 11.43 4.88 -7.03
CA GLU A 113 12.64 4.04 -7.06
C GLU A 113 12.88 3.35 -5.70
N ILE A 114 12.45 3.99 -4.60
CA ILE A 114 12.48 3.40 -3.25
C ILE A 114 11.35 2.39 -3.12
N ASP A 115 10.12 2.82 -3.39
CA ASP A 115 8.94 1.97 -3.41
C ASP A 115 7.82 2.54 -4.29
N ARG A 116 7.10 1.68 -5.00
CA ARG A 116 5.97 2.11 -5.85
C ARG A 116 4.85 2.81 -5.06
N SER A 117 4.76 2.59 -3.75
CA SER A 117 3.82 3.27 -2.86
C SER A 117 4.24 4.69 -2.47
N PHE A 118 5.51 5.07 -2.70
CA PHE A 118 6.04 6.38 -2.31
C PHE A 118 6.03 7.40 -3.46
N SER A 119 5.06 7.33 -4.36
CA SER A 119 4.79 8.43 -5.30
C SER A 119 4.03 9.56 -4.60
N TYR A 120 4.13 10.79 -5.12
CA TYR A 120 3.40 11.95 -4.57
C TYR A 120 1.92 11.65 -4.34
N SER A 121 1.22 11.20 -5.38
CA SER A 121 -0.22 10.94 -5.34
C SER A 121 -0.59 9.92 -4.25
N LYS A 122 0.20 8.86 -4.08
CA LYS A 122 -0.08 7.82 -3.08
C LYS A 122 0.21 8.30 -1.66
N LEU A 123 1.32 9.01 -1.44
CA LEU A 123 1.60 9.62 -0.15
C LEU A 123 0.52 10.64 0.23
N ASN A 124 0.05 11.42 -0.74
CA ASN A 124 -1.00 12.40 -0.53
C ASN A 124 -2.31 11.75 -0.07
N VAL A 125 -2.72 10.64 -0.70
CA VAL A 125 -3.91 9.86 -0.29
C VAL A 125 -3.77 9.37 1.14
N ILE A 126 -2.61 8.81 1.51
CA ILE A 126 -2.35 8.30 2.86
C ILE A 126 -2.41 9.43 3.90
N LEU A 127 -1.76 10.57 3.63
CA LEU A 127 -1.76 11.70 4.56
C LEU A 127 -3.16 12.29 4.75
N ILE A 128 -3.95 12.40 3.67
CA ILE A 128 -5.35 12.85 3.76
C ILE A 128 -6.18 11.88 4.61
N ALA A 129 -6.05 10.57 4.40
CA ALA A 129 -6.76 9.56 5.20
C ALA A 129 -6.40 9.67 6.69
N ASN A 130 -5.11 9.78 7.01
CA ASN A 130 -4.63 9.96 8.39
C ASN A 130 -5.19 11.22 9.06
N ALA A 131 -5.45 12.29 8.30
CA ALA A 131 -6.04 13.52 8.82
C ALA A 131 -7.53 13.35 9.16
N GLN A 132 -8.26 12.48 8.43
CA GLN A 132 -9.69 12.25 8.65
C GLN A 132 -9.96 11.30 9.82
N GLU A 133 -9.16 10.25 10.00
CA GLU A 133 -9.33 9.24 11.07
C GLU A 133 -9.20 9.80 12.50
N GLN A 134 -8.66 11.01 12.66
CA GLN A 134 -8.41 11.63 13.97
C GLN A 134 -9.25 12.89 14.24
N GLN A 135 -10.30 13.12 13.44
CA GLN A 135 -11.37 14.04 13.82
C GLN A 135 -12.10 13.41 15.03
N PRO A 136 -12.17 14.09 16.20
CA PRO A 136 -12.97 13.57 17.30
C PRO A 136 -14.43 13.52 16.85
N ILE A 137 -15.02 12.33 16.89
CA ILE A 137 -16.48 12.18 16.87
C ILE A 137 -16.97 12.94 18.10
N GLN A 138 -17.57 14.12 17.91
CA GLN A 138 -18.30 14.79 18.99
C GLN A 138 -19.56 13.95 19.26
N PRO A 139 -19.77 13.39 20.46
CA PRO A 139 -21.07 12.84 20.79
C PRO A 139 -22.04 14.02 20.90
N GLN A 140 -22.93 14.17 19.92
CA GLN A 140 -24.11 15.03 20.09
C GLN A 140 -24.98 14.40 21.18
N MET A 141 -24.95 14.96 22.38
CA MET A 141 -25.99 14.73 23.37
C MET A 141 -27.31 15.25 22.80
N GLN A 142 -28.19 14.33 22.45
CA GLN A 142 -29.57 14.64 22.13
C GLN A 142 -30.27 14.95 23.46
N ASN A 143 -30.64 16.22 23.66
CA ASN A 143 -31.52 16.63 24.75
C ASN A 143 -32.95 16.35 24.29
N ASN A 144 -33.53 15.24 24.76
CA ASN A 144 -34.94 14.93 24.59
C ASN A 144 -35.69 15.35 25.86
N GLU A 145 -36.22 16.57 25.82
CA GLU A 145 -37.22 17.06 26.77
C GLU A 145 -38.57 16.41 26.42
N TRP A 146 -39.10 15.64 27.37
CA TRP A 146 -40.49 15.19 27.38
C TRP A 146 -41.38 16.33 27.88
N ASN A 147 -42.48 16.63 27.17
CA ASN A 147 -43.82 17.01 27.69
C ASN A 147 -44.80 17.21 26.50
N THR A 148 -45.72 16.27 26.24
CA THR A 148 -47.20 16.35 26.50
C THR A 148 -47.94 17.25 25.49
N LEU A 149 -48.81 16.74 24.59
CA LEU A 149 -50.22 16.37 24.85
C LEU A 149 -50.79 15.45 23.73
N GLN A 150 -51.68 14.55 24.15
CA GLN A 150 -52.61 13.69 23.38
C GLN A 150 -53.53 14.58 22.51
N GLU A 151 -54.11 14.21 21.36
CA GLU A 151 -55.05 13.13 21.03
C GLU A 151 -55.46 13.43 19.55
N THR A 152 -55.57 12.49 18.60
CA THR A 152 -56.86 12.10 17.98
C THR A 152 -56.56 11.19 16.78
N VAL A 153 -56.88 9.91 16.97
CA VAL A 153 -57.64 8.99 16.10
C VAL A 153 -57.82 9.38 14.62
N GLU A 154 -57.27 8.49 13.78
CA GLU A 154 -57.76 8.00 12.49
C GLU A 154 -57.64 8.82 11.19
N SER A 155 -57.14 8.06 10.20
CA SER A 155 -57.54 8.04 8.80
C SER A 155 -56.79 8.96 7.84
N GLY A 156 -56.06 8.30 6.94
CA GLY A 156 -56.19 8.63 5.52
C GLY A 156 -55.05 9.43 4.88
N ILE A 157 -54.26 8.69 4.11
CA ILE A 157 -53.72 9.04 2.78
C ILE A 157 -52.67 10.17 2.70
N THR A 158 -51.70 9.94 1.81
CA THR A 158 -50.66 10.85 1.27
C THR A 158 -49.42 10.96 2.18
N GLY A 159 -48.19 10.79 1.71
CA GLY A 159 -47.62 10.63 0.39
C GLY A 159 -46.15 11.04 0.49
N LEU A 160 -45.27 10.30 -0.21
CA LEU A 160 -43.98 10.75 -0.73
C LEU A 160 -42.97 11.38 0.26
N VAL A 161 -41.97 10.61 0.68
CA VAL A 161 -40.64 11.20 0.92
C VAL A 161 -39.52 10.22 0.53
N SER A 162 -38.94 10.50 -0.63
CA SER A 162 -37.50 10.59 -0.89
C SER A 162 -36.58 9.56 -0.20
N GLY A 163 -36.40 8.40 -0.83
CA GLY A 163 -35.34 7.44 -0.54
C GLY A 163 -34.31 7.35 -1.67
N LEU A 164 -33.67 8.46 -2.04
CA LEU A 164 -32.47 8.45 -2.90
C LEU A 164 -31.24 8.38 -2.00
N GLY A 165 -30.79 7.17 -1.68
CA GLY A 165 -29.64 6.99 -0.79
C GLY A 165 -29.03 5.59 -0.72
N SER A 166 -29.40 4.66 -1.61
CA SER A 166 -28.74 3.35 -1.69
C SER A 166 -28.25 3.11 -3.11
N LEU A 167 -27.02 3.54 -3.36
CA LEU A 167 -26.30 3.31 -4.62
C LEU A 167 -24.84 3.14 -4.24
N PHE A 168 -24.47 1.95 -3.74
CA PHE A 168 -23.17 1.26 -3.85
C PHE A 168 -23.24 -0.01 -2.98
N ASP A 169 -23.62 -1.12 -3.62
CA ASP A 169 -23.42 -2.50 -3.15
C ASP A 169 -21.94 -2.89 -3.27
N VAL A 170 -21.42 -3.73 -2.37
CA VAL A 170 -20.48 -4.77 -2.80
C VAL A 170 -20.56 -6.01 -1.90
N GLU A 171 -20.76 -7.10 -2.62
CA GLU A 171 -20.99 -8.49 -2.23
C GLU A 171 -19.76 -9.11 -1.53
N SER A 172 -19.99 -9.75 -0.39
CA SER A 172 -18.98 -10.54 0.31
C SER A 172 -18.70 -11.81 -0.49
N SER A 173 -17.56 -11.90 -1.16
CA SER A 173 -17.13 -13.16 -1.77
C SER A 173 -16.47 -14.04 -0.72
N ASP A 174 -17.15 -15.11 -0.32
CA ASP A 174 -16.57 -16.19 0.47
C ASP A 174 -15.52 -16.94 -0.36
N TYR A 175 -14.28 -16.98 0.14
CA TYR A 175 -13.16 -17.71 -0.46
C TYR A 175 -12.93 -18.99 0.36
N ASP A 176 -13.29 -20.14 -0.22
CA ASP A 176 -13.10 -21.49 0.33
C ASP A 176 -11.88 -22.17 -0.33
N PRO A 177 -10.83 -22.57 0.41
CA PRO A 177 -9.65 -23.20 -0.16
C PRO A 177 -9.53 -24.68 0.25
N ASP A 178 -10.28 -25.60 -0.35
CA ASP A 178 -9.81 -26.98 -0.55
C ASP A 178 -10.76 -27.79 -1.43
N LEU A 179 -10.21 -28.53 -2.40
CA LEU A 179 -10.66 -29.85 -2.86
C LEU A 179 -10.04 -30.17 -4.23
N GLY A 180 -9.00 -31.00 -4.20
CA GLY A 180 -8.36 -31.58 -5.37
C GLY A 180 -7.61 -32.86 -5.06
N ILE A 181 -8.19 -33.73 -4.21
CA ILE A 181 -7.79 -35.15 -4.15
C ILE A 181 -8.45 -35.85 -5.33
N VAL A 182 -7.63 -36.42 -6.22
CA VAL A 182 -8.05 -37.57 -7.03
C VAL A 182 -7.11 -38.72 -6.71
N LYS A 183 -7.66 -39.71 -5.99
CA LYS A 183 -7.07 -41.04 -5.83
C LYS A 183 -7.56 -41.94 -6.97
N LYS A 184 -6.59 -42.66 -7.54
CA LYS A 184 -6.63 -43.88 -8.35
C LYS A 184 -7.16 -43.78 -9.78
#